data_AF-K9A5T2-F1
#
_entry.id   AF-K9A5T2-F1
#
_cell.length_a   1.000
_cell.length_b   1.000
_cell.length_c   1.000
_cell.angle_alpha   90.00
_cell.angle_beta   90.00
_cell.angle_gamma   90.00
#
_symmetry.space_group_name_H-M   'P 1'
#
loop_
_entity.id
_entity.type
_entity.pdbx_description
1 polymer ?
#
loop_
_entity_poly.entity_id
_entity_poly.type
_entity_poly.pdbx_seq_one_letter_code
_entity_poly.pdbx_strand_id
1 'polypeptide(L)'
;VNGSQIHKISNSIKNSIGGNTVVNPDGSLSTQNIGGTGKNTVHDAIKSVDDKVTNGVNDLTDKGLNFAGNSGADVHRKLGEKLNIVGGAAASTPA
;
A
#
# COMPACT_ATOMS: atom_id res chain seq x y z
N VAL A 1 -41.96 9.05 6.48
CA VAL A 1 -40.63 9.03 7.16
C VAL A 1 -40.61 10.11 8.24
N ASN A 2 -39.99 9.86 9.39
CA ASN A 2 -39.87 10.84 10.48
C ASN A 2 -38.40 11.09 10.87
N GLY A 3 -38.14 12.11 11.69
CA GLY A 3 -36.77 12.51 12.07
C GLY A 3 -35.97 11.41 12.78
N SER A 4 -36.60 10.58 13.60
CA SER A 4 -35.89 9.48 14.29
C SER A 4 -35.50 8.36 13.34
N GLN A 5 -36.31 8.08 12.32
CA GLN A 5 -35.95 7.16 11.24
C GLN A 5 -34.75 7.70 10.44
N ILE A 6 -34.76 8.99 10.08
CA ILE A 6 -33.65 9.62 9.36
C ILE A 6 -32.36 9.60 10.19
N HIS A 7 -32.43 9.96 11.49
CA HIS A 7 -31.27 9.97 12.36
C HIS A 7 -30.65 8.56 12.54
N LYS A 8 -31.48 7.51 12.63
CA LYS A 8 -31.00 6.11 12.64
C LYS A 8 -30.27 5.76 11.33
N ILE A 9 -30.79 6.20 10.18
CA ILE A 9 -30.16 6.00 8.88
C ILE A 9 -28.82 6.73 8.82
N SER A 10 -28.76 8.03 9.18
CA SER A 10 -27.50 8.80 9.17
C SER A 10 -26.43 8.21 10.08
N ASN A 11 -26.82 7.74 11.27
CA ASN A 11 -25.89 7.04 12.17
C ASN A 11 -25.43 5.68 11.60
N SER A 12 -26.31 4.94 10.94
CA SER A 12 -25.93 3.70 10.25
C SER A 12 -24.89 3.97 9.16
N ILE A 13 -25.09 5.02 8.34
CA ILE A 13 -24.15 5.42 7.30
C ILE A 13 -22.82 5.89 7.92
N LYS A 14 -22.86 6.75 8.96
CA LYS A 14 -21.68 7.18 9.73
C LYS A 14 -20.86 5.98 10.19
N ASN A 15 -21.50 4.97 10.77
CA ASN A 15 -20.84 3.78 11.29
C ASN A 15 -20.31 2.87 10.16
N SER A 16 -21.02 2.80 9.03
CA SER A 16 -20.59 2.05 7.84
C SER A 16 -19.35 2.66 7.20
N ILE A 17 -19.27 4.00 7.11
CA ILE A 17 -18.06 4.70 6.63
C ILE A 17 -16.94 4.61 7.68
N GLY A 18 -17.28 4.76 8.97
CA GLY A 18 -16.33 4.67 10.08
C GLY A 18 -15.42 5.89 10.23
N GLY A 19 -14.26 5.69 10.85
CA GLY A 19 -13.25 6.74 11.08
C GLY A 19 -13.81 7.95 11.83
N ASN A 20 -13.45 9.15 11.37
CA ASN A 20 -13.86 10.42 11.98
C ASN A 20 -15.17 10.96 11.39
N THR A 21 -16.01 10.11 10.80
CA THR A 21 -17.28 10.53 10.21
C THR A 21 -18.23 11.04 11.29
N VAL A 22 -18.92 12.15 11.05
CA VAL A 22 -19.91 12.74 11.96
C VAL A 22 -21.20 13.10 11.21
N VAL A 23 -22.33 13.02 11.92
CA VAL A 23 -23.61 13.58 11.47
C VAL A 23 -23.70 14.99 12.03
N ASN A 24 -23.79 15.99 11.16
CA ASN A 24 -23.90 17.40 11.54
C ASN A 24 -25.34 17.74 11.98
N PRO A 25 -25.56 18.84 12.70
CA PRO A 25 -26.90 19.28 13.11
C PRO A 25 -27.89 19.48 11.95
N ASP A 26 -27.40 19.85 10.76
CA ASP A 26 -28.19 20.01 9.53
C ASP A 26 -28.51 18.67 8.83
N GLY A 27 -28.05 17.54 9.38
CA GLY A 27 -28.24 16.20 8.85
C GLY A 27 -27.21 15.77 7.80
N SER A 28 -26.31 16.66 7.37
CA SER A 28 -25.21 16.30 6.47
C SER A 28 -24.18 15.40 7.17
N LEU A 29 -23.38 14.68 6.38
CA LEU A 29 -22.26 13.88 6.86
C LEU A 29 -20.95 14.60 6.56
N SER A 30 -20.09 14.76 7.57
CA SER A 30 -18.71 15.19 7.39
C SER A 30 -17.77 14.03 7.67
N THR A 31 -16.85 13.79 6.76
CA THR A 31 -15.90 12.68 6.79
C THR A 31 -14.48 13.24 6.71
N GLN A 32 -13.58 12.74 7.56
CA GLN A 32 -12.18 13.09 7.52
C GLN A 32 -11.31 11.87 7.78
N ASN A 33 -10.13 11.85 7.14
CA ASN A 33 -9.09 10.86 7.40
C ASN A 33 -9.62 9.39 7.38
N ILE A 34 -10.44 9.05 6.38
CA ILE A 34 -11.07 7.72 6.26
C ILE A 34 -9.97 6.67 6.23
N GLY A 35 -10.03 5.70 7.16
CA GLY A 35 -9.04 4.62 7.27
C GLY A 35 -7.61 5.09 7.57
N GLY A 36 -7.41 6.29 8.11
CA GLY A 36 -6.07 6.83 8.38
C GLY A 36 -5.30 7.26 7.12
N THR A 37 -6.00 7.45 6.00
CA THR A 37 -5.38 7.77 4.69
C THR A 37 -5.11 9.26 4.48
N GLY A 38 -5.61 10.14 5.36
CA GLY A 38 -5.63 11.58 5.18
C GLY A 38 -6.64 12.08 4.14
N LYS A 39 -7.55 11.21 3.67
CA LYS A 39 -8.55 11.53 2.64
C LYS A 39 -9.96 11.62 3.23
N ASN A 40 -10.79 12.46 2.61
CA ASN A 40 -12.13 12.77 3.10
C ASN A 40 -13.23 12.03 2.34
N THR A 41 -12.93 11.41 1.20
CA THR A 41 -13.89 10.58 0.46
C THR A 41 -13.42 9.12 0.44
N VAL A 42 -14.36 8.18 0.36
CA VAL A 42 -14.04 6.75 0.27
C VAL A 42 -13.26 6.45 -1.00
N HIS A 43 -13.61 7.09 -2.12
CA HIS A 43 -12.91 6.95 -3.39
C HIS A 43 -11.43 7.35 -3.26
N ASP A 44 -11.15 8.54 -2.74
CA ASP A 44 -9.78 9.03 -2.61
C ASP A 44 -8.97 8.23 -1.59
N ALA A 45 -9.61 7.76 -0.51
CA ALA A 45 -8.97 6.89 0.47
C ALA A 45 -8.52 5.57 -0.15
N ILE A 46 -9.41 4.91 -0.92
CA ILE A 46 -9.10 3.66 -1.64
C ILE A 46 -8.02 3.92 -2.68
N LYS A 47 -8.16 4.99 -3.49
CA LYS A 47 -7.14 5.37 -4.47
C LYS A 47 -5.78 5.61 -3.81
N SER A 48 -5.75 6.27 -2.64
CA SER A 48 -4.49 6.48 -1.92
C SER A 48 -3.84 5.18 -1.45
N VAL A 49 -4.63 4.15 -1.10
CA VAL A 49 -4.11 2.83 -0.73
C VAL A 49 -3.60 2.10 -1.97
N ASP A 50 -4.36 2.12 -3.05
CA ASP A 50 -3.99 1.52 -4.34
C ASP A 50 -2.68 2.12 -4.89
N ASP A 51 -2.55 3.45 -4.88
CA ASP A 51 -1.34 4.15 -5.28
C ASP A 51 -0.15 3.74 -4.39
N LYS A 52 -0.33 3.64 -3.05
CA LYS A 52 0.73 3.21 -2.12
C LYS A 52 1.18 1.78 -2.39
N VAL A 53 0.25 0.86 -2.64
CA VAL A 53 0.56 -0.54 -2.96
C VAL A 53 1.28 -0.63 -4.29
N THR A 54 0.76 0.00 -5.33
CA THR A 54 1.36 0.00 -6.67
C THR A 54 2.78 0.57 -6.64
N ASN A 55 2.97 1.72 -5.99
CA ASN A 55 4.29 2.33 -5.85
C ASN A 55 5.24 1.47 -5.01
N GLY A 56 4.75 0.86 -3.92
CA GLY A 56 5.56 -0.04 -3.11
C GLY A 56 6.01 -1.29 -3.88
N VAL A 57 5.13 -1.88 -4.69
CA VAL A 57 5.47 -3.02 -5.55
C VAL A 57 6.50 -2.63 -6.61
N ASN A 58 6.34 -1.47 -7.25
CA ASN A 58 7.30 -0.97 -8.24
C ASN A 58 8.67 -0.70 -7.60
N ASP A 59 8.70 -0.02 -6.45
CA ASP A 59 9.92 0.27 -5.69
C ASP A 59 10.65 -1.01 -5.26
N LEU A 60 9.92 -2.03 -4.78
CA LEU A 60 10.53 -3.32 -4.45
C LEU A 60 11.04 -4.07 -5.70
N THR A 61 10.31 -3.99 -6.81
CA THR A 61 10.72 -4.60 -8.07
C THR A 61 12.02 -3.98 -8.58
N ASP A 62 12.12 -2.65 -8.53
CA ASP A 62 13.29 -1.88 -8.93
C ASP A 62 14.47 -2.03 -7.96
N LYS A 63 14.20 -2.13 -6.65
CA LYS A 63 15.25 -2.39 -5.64
C LYS A 63 15.88 -3.76 -5.78
N GLY A 64 15.13 -4.75 -6.23
CA GLY A 64 15.65 -6.06 -6.62
C GLY A 64 16.61 -6.68 -5.59
N LEU A 65 17.61 -7.39 -6.09
CA LEU A 65 18.72 -7.96 -5.33
C LEU A 65 20.05 -7.67 -6.02
N ASN A 66 21.08 -7.40 -5.22
CA ASN A 66 22.46 -7.25 -5.70
C ASN A 66 23.28 -8.49 -5.31
N PHE A 67 24.09 -8.99 -6.23
CA PHE A 67 24.99 -10.12 -6.03
C PHE A 67 26.43 -9.69 -6.29
N ALA A 68 27.26 -9.74 -5.25
CA ALA A 68 28.69 -9.50 -5.36
C ALA A 68 29.43 -10.78 -5.77
N GLY A 69 30.40 -10.65 -6.67
CA GLY A 69 31.33 -11.74 -7.03
C GLY A 69 32.69 -11.61 -6.32
N ASN A 70 33.60 -12.52 -6.63
CA ASN A 70 35.01 -12.44 -6.17
C ASN A 70 35.76 -11.22 -6.74
N SER A 71 35.35 -10.74 -7.91
CA SER A 71 35.90 -9.54 -8.56
C SER A 71 34.84 -8.94 -9.50
N GLY A 72 35.01 -7.67 -9.87
CA GLY A 72 34.08 -6.93 -10.73
C GLY A 72 32.99 -6.19 -9.96
N ALA A 73 32.07 -5.57 -10.71
CA ALA A 73 30.93 -4.84 -10.16
C ALA A 73 29.80 -5.78 -9.75
N ASP A 74 29.00 -5.35 -8.77
CA ASP A 74 27.80 -6.06 -8.33
C ASP A 74 26.81 -6.25 -9.47
N VAL A 75 26.16 -7.41 -9.44
CA VAL A 75 25.14 -7.79 -10.40
C VAL A 75 23.76 -7.52 -9.80
N HIS A 76 23.05 -6.54 -10.35
CA HIS A 76 21.71 -6.18 -9.90
C HIS A 76 20.61 -6.87 -10.72
N ARG A 77 19.70 -7.61 -10.07
CA ARG A 77 18.52 -8.24 -10.68
C ARG A 77 17.25 -7.69 -10.06
N LYS A 78 16.27 -7.29 -10.88
CA LYS A 78 14.94 -6.92 -10.39
C LYS A 78 14.18 -8.15 -9.90
N LEU A 79 13.19 -7.95 -9.04
CA LEU A 79 12.31 -9.05 -8.62
C LEU A 79 11.59 -9.64 -9.84
N GLY A 80 11.57 -10.96 -9.94
CA GLY A 80 10.99 -11.69 -11.07
C GLY A 80 11.93 -11.95 -12.24
N GLU A 81 13.10 -11.29 -12.30
CA GLU A 81 14.13 -11.63 -13.29
C GLU A 81 14.86 -12.93 -12.91
N LYS A 82 15.22 -13.73 -13.91
CA LYS A 82 16.02 -14.93 -13.73
C LYS A 82 17.49 -14.65 -14.03
N LEU A 83 18.37 -14.94 -13.07
CA LEU A 83 19.82 -14.98 -13.28
C LEU A 83 20.28 -16.42 -13.49
N ASN A 84 20.81 -16.72 -14.67
CA ASN A 84 21.48 -17.99 -14.90
C ASN A 84 22.94 -17.88 -14.47
N ILE A 85 23.35 -18.70 -13.52
CA ILE A 85 24.74 -18.78 -13.04
C ILE A 85 25.31 -20.12 -13.51
N VAL A 86 26.38 -20.07 -14.29
CA VAL A 86 27.19 -21.25 -14.62
C VAL A 86 28.48 -21.16 -13.82
N GLY A 87 28.70 -22.09 -12.90
CA GLY A 87 29.88 -22.12 -12.04
C GLY A 87 31.12 -22.55 -12.82
N GLY A 88 32.25 -21.88 -12.57
CA GLY A 88 33.55 -22.23 -13.17
C GLY A 88 34.74 -22.22 -12.21
N ALA A 89 34.57 -21.80 -10.94
CA ALA A 89 35.67 -21.75 -9.97
C ALA A 89 35.76 -23.09 -9.22
N ALA A 90 36.87 -23.82 -9.37
CA ALA A 90 37.22 -24.87 -8.43
C ALA A 90 37.42 -24.25 -7.04
N ALA A 91 36.87 -24.86 -5.99
CA ALA A 91 37.09 -24.40 -4.62
C ALA A 91 38.60 -24.39 -4.35
N SER A 92 39.20 -23.22 -4.11
CA SER A 92 40.52 -23.18 -3.50
C SER A 92 40.34 -23.63 -2.06
N THR A 93 40.60 -24.90 -1.79
CA THR A 93 40.91 -25.35 -0.43
C THR A 93 42.15 -24.56 0.03
N PRO A 94 42.05 -23.74 1.09
CA PRO A 94 43.19 -23.01 1.59
C PRO A 94 44.25 -24.00 2.11
N ALA A 95 45.50 -23.75 1.73
CA ALA A 95 46.70 -24.28 2.38
C ALA A 95 47.69 -23.11 2.52
#